data_AF-A0AAE9Y431-F1
#
_entry.id   AF-A0AAE9Y431-F1
#
_cell.length_a   1.000
_cell.length_b   1.000
_cell.length_c   1.000
_cell.angle_alpha   90.00
_cell.angle_beta   90.00
_cell.angle_gamma   90.00
#
_symmetry.space_group_name_H-M   'P 1'
#
loop_
_entity.id
_entity.type
_entity.pdbx_description
1 polymer ?
#
loop_
_entity_poly.entity_id
_entity_poly.type
_entity_poly.pdbx_seq_one_letter_code
_entity_poly.pdbx_strand_id
1 'polypeptide(L)' 'MADALRPSPPDPRYGPSDRVRVRNRFDGAWCTGFEVADVVDSPDRTTRYALRRTSDGVVLPKQFGEDDLVAAD' A
#
# COMPACT_ATOMS: atom_id res chain seq x y z
N MET A 1 -23.27 -13.07 20.03
CA MET A 1 -22.88 -12.83 18.62
C MET A 1 -21.36 -12.76 18.62
N ALA A 2 -20.69 -13.90 18.40
CA ALA A 2 -19.24 -13.92 18.35
C ALA A 2 -18.82 -13.23 17.05
N ASP A 3 -18.26 -12.02 17.18
CA ASP A 3 -17.39 -11.44 16.17
C ASP A 3 -16.22 -12.43 16.07
N ALA A 4 -16.33 -13.37 15.12
CA ALA A 4 -15.31 -14.36 14.90
C ALA A 4 -14.04 -13.56 14.65
N LEU A 5 -13.03 -13.78 15.50
CA LEU A 5 -11.66 -13.35 15.29
C LEU A 5 -11.27 -13.81 13.87
N ARG A 6 -11.57 -12.97 12.88
CA ARG A 6 -11.07 -13.16 11.53
C ARG A 6 -9.57 -13.26 11.76
N PRO A 7 -8.92 -14.36 11.34
CA PRO A 7 -7.47 -14.39 11.41
C PRO A 7 -7.04 -13.09 10.75
N SER A 8 -6.33 -12.24 11.50
CA SER A 8 -5.79 -11.01 10.94
C SER A 8 -5.13 -11.44 9.63
N PRO A 9 -5.45 -10.81 8.49
CA PRO A 9 -4.65 -11.05 7.31
C PRO A 9 -3.16 -10.93 7.72
N PRO A 10 -2.26 -11.73 7.12
CA PRO A 10 -0.84 -11.67 7.47
C PRO A 10 -0.42 -10.21 7.59
N ASP A 11 0.25 -9.86 8.70
CA ASP A 11 0.53 -8.47 9.05
C ASP A 11 1.01 -7.74 7.79
N PRO A 12 0.25 -6.73 7.31
CA PRO A 12 0.57 -6.11 6.04
C PRO A 12 1.98 -5.53 6.15
N ARG A 13 2.78 -5.76 5.11
CA ARG A 13 4.19 -5.39 5.10
C ARG A 13 4.42 -3.89 5.33
N TYR A 14 3.42 -3.08 5.00
CA TYR A 14 3.40 -1.64 5.23
C TYR A 14 2.10 -1.24 5.93
N GLY A 15 2.19 -0.37 6.93
CA GLY A 15 1.04 0.19 7.64
C GLY A 15 0.65 1.58 7.12
N PRO A 16 -0.56 2.07 7.43
CA PRO A 16 -0.93 3.47 7.16
C PRO A 16 0.10 4.45 7.71
N SER A 17 0.41 5.48 6.94
CA SER A 17 1.48 6.49 7.17
C SER A 17 2.92 6.01 6.95
N ASP A 18 3.15 4.73 6.62
CA ASP A 18 4.49 4.30 6.21
C ASP A 18 4.89 4.96 4.90
N ARG A 19 6.13 5.45 4.84
CA ARG A 19 6.70 6.04 3.63
C ARG A 19 7.20 4.94 2.72
N VAL A 20 6.80 5.01 1.45
CA VAL A 20 7.15 4.01 0.44
C VAL A 20 7.62 4.66 -0.84
N ARG A 21 8.39 3.91 -1.63
CA ARG A 21 8.71 4.22 -3.02
C ARG A 21 7.92 3.30 -3.92
N VAL A 22 7.39 3.84 -5.01
CA VAL A 22 6.55 3.11 -5.95
C VAL A 22 7.34 2.80 -7.20
N ARG A 23 7.21 1.59 -7.73
CA ARG A 23 7.85 1.22 -8.99
C ARG A 23 7.13 1.86 -10.17
N ASN A 24 7.84 2.68 -10.94
CA ASN A 24 7.37 3.15 -12.22
C ASN A 24 7.40 1.99 -13.24
N ARG A 25 6.30 1.74 -13.94
CA ARG A 25 6.24 0.68 -14.96
C ARG A 25 6.81 1.09 -16.32
N PHE A 26 6.98 2.39 -16.56
CA PHE A 26 7.51 2.90 -17.83
C PHE A 26 9.03 2.69 -17.94
N ASP A 27 9.76 2.95 -16.86
CA ASP A 27 11.24 2.87 -16.83
C ASP A 27 11.77 1.89 -15.76
N GLY A 28 10.91 1.38 -14.87
CA GLY A 28 11.30 0.44 -13.81
C GLY A 28 11.92 1.10 -12.58
N ALA A 29 12.10 2.43 -12.54
CA ALA A 29 12.68 3.15 -11.43
C ALA A 29 11.72 3.27 -10.24
N TRP A 30 12.30 3.55 -9.07
CA TRP A 30 11.56 3.77 -7.83
C TRP A 30 11.31 5.26 -7.64
N CYS A 31 10.04 5.66 -7.61
CA CYS A 31 9.63 7.03 -7.34
C CYS A 31 9.35 7.22 -5.84
N THR A 32 9.93 8.26 -5.26
CA THR A 32 9.71 8.68 -3.86
C THR A 32 8.49 9.60 -3.74
N GLY A 33 8.14 9.97 -2.50
CA GLY A 33 7.06 10.95 -2.25
C GLY A 33 5.69 10.32 -2.11
N PHE A 34 5.64 9.08 -1.63
CA PHE A 34 4.41 8.36 -1.36
C PHE A 34 4.40 7.83 0.07
N GLU A 35 3.21 7.73 0.62
CA GLU A 35 2.94 7.08 1.89
C GLU A 35 1.70 6.19 1.75
N VAL A 36 1.60 5.16 2.57
CA VAL A 36 0.40 4.32 2.61
C VAL A 36 -0.73 5.11 3.24
N ALA A 37 -1.80 5.36 2.49
CA ALA A 37 -3.02 5.94 3.03
C ALA A 37 -3.85 4.89 3.75
N ASP A 38 -3.98 3.70 3.15
CA ASP A 38 -4.81 2.63 3.66
C ASP A 38 -4.36 1.26 3.12
N VAL A 39 -4.70 0.21 3.87
CA VAL A 39 -4.47 -1.18 3.51
C VAL A 39 -5.81 -1.82 3.18
N VAL A 40 -5.98 -2.23 1.93
CA VAL A 40 -7.22 -2.79 1.40
C VAL A 40 -7.03 -4.28 1.18
N ASP A 41 -7.84 -5.08 1.88
CA ASP A 41 -7.96 -6.50 1.61
C ASP A 41 -8.70 -6.74 0.29
N SER A 42 -8.08 -7.46 -0.64
CA SER A 42 -8.75 -7.89 -1.86
C SER A 42 -9.40 -9.27 -1.68
N PRO A 43 -10.51 -9.55 -2.39
CA PRO A 43 -11.20 -10.84 -2.34
C PRO A 43 -10.32 -12.03 -2.74
N ASP A 44 -9.26 -11.76 -3.52
CA ASP A 44 -8.27 -12.76 -3.95
C ASP A 44 -7.23 -13.10 -2.85
N ARG A 45 -7.47 -12.68 -1.60
CA ARG A 45 -6.54 -12.83 -0.46
C ARG A 45 -5.18 -12.16 -0.67
N THR A 46 -5.15 -11.11 -1.48
CA THR A 46 -3.98 -10.28 -1.68
C THR A 46 -4.14 -8.94 -0.97
N THR A 47 -3.06 -8.43 -0.41
CA THR A 47 -3.04 -7.11 0.22
C THR A 47 -2.79 -6.06 -0.85
N ARG A 48 -3.64 -5.03 -0.88
CA ARG A 48 -3.48 -3.88 -1.77
C ARG A 48 -3.31 -2.62 -0.93
N TYR A 49 -2.48 -1.71 -1.40
CA TYR A 49 -2.16 -0.48 -0.70
C TYR A 49 -2.72 0.71 -1.48
N ALA A 50 -3.54 1.51 -0.82
CA ALA A 50 -3.88 2.84 -1.30
C ALA A 50 -2.74 3.78 -0.91
N LEU A 51 -2.21 4.53 -1.87
CA LEU A 51 -1.08 5.41 -1.61
C LEU A 51 -1.49 6.86 -1.70
N ARG A 52 -1.01 7.68 -0.78
CA ARG A 52 -1.09 9.14 -0.83
C ARG A 52 0.21 9.69 -1.36
N ARG A 53 0.13 10.56 -2.37
CA ARG A 53 1.28 11.33 -2.84
C ARG A 53 1.52 12.48 -1.87
N THR A 54 2.66 12.47 -1.19
CA THR A 54 2.99 13.43 -0.12
C THR A 54 3.11 14.86 -0.62
N SER A 55 3.47 15.06 -1.90
CA SER A 55 3.62 16.40 -2.50
C SER A 55 2.32 17.20 -2.51
N ASP A 56 1.18 16.54 -2.67
CA ASP A 56 -0.12 17.20 -2.90
C ASP A 56 -1.24 16.64 -2.00
N GLY A 57 -0.95 15.61 -1.19
CA GLY A 57 -1.92 14.96 -0.31
C GLY A 57 -2.97 14.10 -1.02
N VAL A 58 -2.89 13.97 -2.34
CA VAL A 58 -3.86 13.20 -3.15
C VAL A 58 -3.62 11.69 -3.01
N VAL A 59 -4.68 10.95 -2.68
CA VAL A 59 -4.69 9.49 -2.75
C VAL A 59 -4.82 9.06 -4.21
N LEU A 60 -3.90 8.19 -4.66
CA LEU A 60 -3.92 7.68 -6.01
C LEU A 60 -5.15 6.80 -6.22
N PRO A 61 -5.86 6.93 -7.36
CA PRO A 61 -7.05 6.12 -7.64
C PRO A 61 -6.71 4.64 -7.89
N LYS A 62 -5.44 4.35 -8.15
CA LYS A 62 -4.93 3.00 -8.34
C LYS A 62 -4.42 2.44 -7.00
N GLN A 63 -4.76 1.20 -6.72
CA GLN A 63 -4.21 0.43 -5.61
C GLN A 63 -2.98 -0.35 -6.07
N PHE A 64 -1.97 -0.44 -5.22
CA PHE A 64 -0.68 -1.06 -5.51
C PHE A 64 -0.52 -2.39 -4.78
N GLY A 65 0.15 -3.35 -5.40
CA GLY A 65 0.53 -4.59 -4.72
C GLY A 65 1.84 -4.43 -3.97
N GLU A 66 2.18 -5.40 -3.13
CA GLU A 66 3.45 -5.42 -2.40
C GLU A 66 4.69 -5.37 -3.33
N ASP A 67 4.65 -6.00 -4.50
CA ASP A 67 5.75 -5.99 -5.49
C ASP A 67 5.99 -4.63 -6.15
N ASP A 68 4.99 -3.74 -6.12
CA ASP A 68 5.10 -2.39 -6.67
C ASP A 68 5.66 -1.41 -5.61
N LEU A 69 5.96 -1.85 -4.37
CA LEU A 69 6.35 -1.01 -3.23
C LEU A 69 7.64 -1.45 -2.53
N VAL A 70 8.46 -0.49 -2.16
CA VAL A 70 9.58 -0.66 -1.23
C VAL A 70 9.52 0.39 -0.13
N ALA A 71 10.02 0.06 1.06
CA ALA A 71 10.19 1.03 2.13
C ALA A 71 11.04 2.22 1.64
N ALA A 72 10.60 3.43 1.97
CA ALA A 72 11.45 4.60 1.84
C ALA A 72 12.28 4.73 3.14
N ASP A 73 13.60 4.81 2.97
CA ASP A 73 14.54 5.22 4.03
C ASP A 73 14.17 6.59 4.62
#